data_AF-A0A6J2YAP0-F1
#
_entry.id   AF-A0A6J2YAP0-F1
#
_cell.length_a   1.000
_cell.length_b   1.000
_cell.length_c   1.000
_cell.angle_alpha   90.00
_cell.angle_beta   90.00
_cell.angle_gamma   90.00
#
_symmetry.space_group_name_H-M   'P 1'
#
loop_
_entity.id
_entity.type
_entity.pdbx_description
1 polymer ?
#
loop_
_entity_poly.entity_id
_entity_poly.type
_entity_poly.pdbx_seq_one_letter_code
_entity_poly.pdbx_strand_id
1 'polypeptide(L)'
;MHKNSDIIQQPPIWGKTERPESTLPFVQPTGTPEEVANSNATPYSLFQLFFDEVFVNHLVFHTNLYAEQEQMRPAKTYKATTFDEINAFLGINLLMGIKRLPSYKNYWFNAPDLHDSYISSLMSQKRFGWLLGHLHINDNSTMPNRDSDQFDRLYKVQPLLDHLEKAFKNALLPSEVLALDESMIKF
;
A
#
# COMPACT_ATOMS: atom_id res chain seq x y z
N MET A 1 -44.21 12.79 5.50
CA MET A 1 -43.93 12.35 4.11
C MET A 1 -43.64 13.60 3.28
N HIS A 2 -42.38 14.06 3.24
CA HIS A 2 -41.96 15.08 2.28
C HIS A 2 -41.45 14.36 1.04
N LYS A 3 -42.11 14.59 -0.08
CA LYS A 3 -41.65 14.15 -1.40
C LYS A 3 -40.37 14.91 -1.70
N ASN A 4 -39.23 14.22 -1.75
CA ASN A 4 -38.09 14.72 -2.49
C ASN A 4 -38.57 14.90 -3.94
N SER A 5 -38.67 16.15 -4.38
CA SER A 5 -38.74 16.47 -5.79
C SER A 5 -37.49 15.86 -6.45
N ASP A 6 -37.72 14.96 -7.40
CA ASP A 6 -36.69 14.42 -8.27
C ASP A 6 -36.04 15.59 -9.03
N ILE A 7 -34.96 16.14 -8.47
CA ILE A 7 -34.11 17.07 -9.17
C ILE A 7 -33.48 16.23 -10.29
N ILE A 8 -33.96 16.43 -11.51
CA ILE A 8 -33.32 15.91 -12.71
C ILE A 8 -31.96 16.61 -12.78
N GLN A 9 -30.93 15.99 -12.23
CA GLN A 9 -29.56 16.44 -12.42
C GLN A 9 -29.25 16.24 -13.90
N GLN A 10 -29.17 17.35 -14.65
CA GLN A 10 -28.61 17.27 -15.99
C GLN A 10 -27.15 16.81 -15.87
N PRO A 11 -26.69 15.91 -16.76
CA PRO A 11 -25.30 15.50 -16.76
C PRO A 11 -24.40 16.73 -16.90
N PRO A 12 -23.30 16.82 -16.15
CA PRO A 12 -22.40 17.96 -16.23
C PRO A 12 -21.86 18.09 -17.66
N ILE A 13 -21.77 19.34 -18.13
CA ILE A 13 -21.08 19.65 -19.38
C ILE A 13 -19.59 19.66 -19.06
N TRP A 14 -18.83 18.85 -19.80
CA TRP A 14 -17.40 18.68 -19.61
C TRP A 14 -16.64 19.57 -20.61
N GLY A 15 -15.79 20.47 -20.10
CA GLY A 15 -14.99 21.36 -20.93
C GLY A 15 -13.74 21.83 -20.20
N LYS A 16 -12.72 22.27 -20.95
CA LYS A 16 -11.45 22.77 -20.38
C LYS A 16 -11.61 24.00 -19.49
N THR A 17 -12.68 24.76 -19.69
CA THR A 17 -13.01 26.00 -18.96
C THR A 17 -14.32 25.89 -18.19
N GLU A 18 -15.04 24.77 -18.33
CA GLU A 18 -16.32 24.57 -17.68
C GLU A 18 -16.09 23.97 -16.30
N ARG A 19 -16.60 24.65 -15.28
CA ARG A 19 -16.67 24.14 -13.92
C ARG A 19 -18.14 23.86 -13.64
N PRO A 20 -18.60 22.61 -13.69
CA PRO A 20 -19.97 22.30 -13.31
C PRO A 20 -20.16 22.71 -11.85
N GLU A 21 -21.01 23.72 -11.62
CA GLU A 21 -21.39 24.14 -10.27
C GLU A 21 -22.53 23.24 -9.78
N SER A 22 -22.35 22.66 -8.59
CA SER A 22 -23.45 21.97 -7.91
C SER A 22 -24.50 22.99 -7.51
N THR A 23 -25.76 22.72 -7.83
CA THR A 23 -26.90 23.53 -7.35
C THR A 23 -27.26 23.24 -5.89
N LEU A 24 -26.70 22.16 -5.32
CA LEU A 24 -26.91 21.76 -3.93
C LEU A 24 -25.69 22.14 -3.08
N PRO A 25 -25.89 22.76 -1.90
CA PRO A 25 -24.78 23.06 -1.00
C PRO A 25 -24.18 21.78 -0.45
N PHE A 26 -22.85 21.70 -0.44
CA PHE A 26 -22.13 20.61 0.20
C PHE A 26 -22.17 20.79 1.73
N VAL A 27 -22.73 19.81 2.44
CA VAL A 27 -22.95 19.85 3.90
C VAL A 27 -22.28 18.71 4.66
N GLN A 28 -21.54 17.85 3.97
CA GLN A 28 -20.85 16.72 4.60
C GLN A 28 -19.58 17.20 5.34
N PRO A 29 -19.15 16.49 6.39
CA PRO A 29 -17.88 16.77 7.04
C PRO A 29 -16.70 16.53 6.08
N THR A 30 -15.62 17.30 6.23
CA THR A 30 -14.42 17.21 5.39
C THR A 30 -13.16 17.23 6.25
N GLY A 31 -12.06 16.73 5.70
CA GLY A 31 -10.76 16.70 6.35
C GLY A 31 -10.54 15.44 7.17
N THR A 32 -9.72 15.54 8.21
CA THR A 32 -9.37 14.38 9.05
C THR A 32 -10.56 13.99 9.93
N PRO A 33 -10.97 12.70 9.96
CA PRO A 33 -12.01 12.22 10.87
C PRO A 33 -11.69 12.59 12.32
N GLU A 34 -12.71 12.93 13.12
CA GLU A 34 -12.53 13.37 14.51
C GLU A 34 -11.77 12.35 15.37
N GLU A 35 -11.99 11.06 15.16
CA GLU A 35 -11.29 9.98 15.86
C GLU A 35 -9.78 10.05 15.65
N VAL A 36 -9.35 10.39 14.43
CA VAL A 36 -7.94 10.54 14.07
C VAL A 36 -7.42 11.89 14.54
N ALA A 37 -8.18 12.98 14.32
CA ALA A 37 -7.78 14.34 14.68
C ALA A 37 -7.61 14.55 16.19
N ASN A 38 -8.44 13.90 17.00
CA ASN A 38 -8.41 13.99 18.46
C ASN A 38 -7.48 12.95 19.11
N SER A 39 -6.87 12.08 18.31
CA SER A 39 -5.86 11.16 18.82
C SER A 39 -4.54 11.91 19.01
N ASN A 40 -3.81 11.62 20.09
CA ASN A 40 -2.41 12.02 20.23
C ASN A 40 -1.52 11.13 19.32
N ALA A 41 -1.81 11.17 18.01
CA ALA A 41 -1.22 10.26 17.05
C ALA A 41 0.28 10.46 16.94
N THR A 42 1.02 9.36 16.97
CA THR A 42 2.41 9.32 16.57
C THR A 42 2.50 9.08 15.05
N PRO A 43 3.62 9.40 14.39
CA PRO A 43 3.83 9.02 12.99
C PRO A 43 3.62 7.52 12.73
N TYR A 44 3.98 6.66 13.70
CA TYR A 44 3.76 5.22 13.61
C TYR A 44 2.28 4.85 13.69
N SER A 45 1.51 5.42 14.62
CA SER A 45 0.08 5.13 14.70
C SER A 45 -0.69 5.64 13.48
N LEU A 46 -0.24 6.72 12.83
CA LEU A 46 -0.78 7.16 11.54
C LEU A 46 -0.45 6.18 10.42
N PHE A 47 0.77 5.65 10.38
CA PHE A 47 1.14 4.60 9.42
C PHE A 47 0.29 3.34 9.60
N GLN A 48 -0.03 2.96 10.84
CA GLN A 48 -0.87 1.81 11.15
C GLN A 48 -2.32 1.95 10.68
N LEU A 49 -2.79 3.15 10.30
CA LEU A 49 -4.09 3.30 9.62
C LEU A 49 -4.10 2.63 8.24
N PHE A 50 -2.92 2.50 7.61
CA PHE A 50 -2.77 1.95 6.26
C PHE A 50 -2.15 0.55 6.27
N PHE A 51 -1.25 0.28 7.22
CA PHE A 51 -0.62 -1.02 7.42
C PHE A 51 -0.89 -1.48 8.85
N ASP A 52 -2.14 -1.88 9.08
CA ASP A 52 -2.57 -2.42 10.37
C ASP A 52 -1.98 -3.81 10.65
N GLU A 53 -2.17 -4.29 11.87
CA GLU A 53 -1.66 -5.60 12.30
C GLU A 53 -2.20 -6.74 11.43
N VAL A 54 -3.47 -6.66 11.02
CA VAL A 54 -4.15 -7.68 10.22
C VAL A 54 -3.47 -7.80 8.86
N PHE A 55 -3.25 -6.66 8.19
CA PHE A 55 -2.64 -6.62 6.88
C PHE A 55 -1.15 -6.98 6.90
N VAL A 56 -0.42 -6.57 7.93
CA VAL A 56 0.98 -7.02 8.08
C VAL A 56 1.05 -8.53 8.28
N ASN A 57 0.16 -9.13 9.07
CA ASN A 57 0.08 -10.58 9.20
C ASN A 57 -0.33 -11.28 7.89
N HIS A 58 -1.19 -10.65 7.08
CA HIS A 58 -1.49 -11.11 5.72
C HIS A 58 -0.24 -11.18 4.84
N LEU A 59 0.61 -10.14 4.87
CA LEU A 59 1.91 -10.15 4.17
C LEU A 59 2.84 -11.25 4.68
N VAL A 60 2.91 -11.45 6.00
CA VAL A 60 3.73 -12.52 6.61
C VAL A 60 3.28 -13.88 6.09
N PHE A 61 1.98 -14.16 6.16
CA PHE A 61 1.41 -15.43 5.74
C PHE A 61 1.69 -15.72 4.27
N HIS A 62 1.35 -14.79 3.36
CA HIS A 62 1.50 -15.02 1.93
C HIS A 62 2.96 -15.04 1.47
N THR A 63 3.85 -14.30 2.12
CA THR A 63 5.30 -14.38 1.86
C THR A 63 5.88 -15.74 2.24
N ASN A 64 5.47 -16.29 3.38
CA ASN A 64 5.88 -17.64 3.80
C ASN A 64 5.29 -18.72 2.90
N LEU A 65 3.99 -18.62 2.58
CA LEU A 65 3.32 -19.53 1.65
C LEU A 65 4.02 -19.56 0.30
N TYR A 66 4.36 -18.40 -0.26
CA TYR A 66 5.11 -18.33 -1.51
C TYR A 66 6.48 -19.00 -1.42
N ALA A 67 7.20 -18.79 -0.32
CA ALA A 67 8.49 -19.44 -0.13
C ALA A 67 8.36 -20.97 -0.10
N GLU A 68 7.29 -21.51 0.48
CA GLU A 68 6.98 -22.95 0.47
C GLU A 68 6.63 -23.47 -0.93
N GLN A 69 5.85 -22.71 -1.69
CA GLN A 69 5.51 -23.03 -3.08
C GLN A 69 6.74 -23.08 -3.99
N GLU A 70 7.67 -22.13 -3.84
CA GLU A 70 8.95 -22.13 -4.57
C GLU A 70 9.90 -23.26 -4.13
N GLN A 71 9.74 -23.77 -2.90
CA GLN A 71 10.56 -24.83 -2.32
C GLN A 71 10.24 -26.25 -2.80
N MET A 72 9.40 -26.40 -3.83
CA MET A 72 9.34 -27.63 -4.63
C MET A 72 10.65 -27.94 -5.40
N ARG A 73 11.77 -27.25 -5.11
CA ARG A 73 13.13 -27.55 -5.57
C ARG A 73 14.01 -28.01 -4.37
N PRO A 74 14.54 -29.25 -4.38
CA PRO A 74 14.93 -30.00 -3.18
C PRO A 74 16.27 -29.60 -2.50
N ALA A 75 16.63 -28.32 -2.36
CA ALA A 75 17.96 -27.95 -1.84
C ALA A 75 18.07 -26.67 -1.01
N LYS A 76 16.98 -25.96 -0.70
CA LYS A 76 17.07 -24.69 0.06
C LYS A 76 16.18 -24.72 1.31
N THR A 77 16.80 -24.90 2.47
CA THR A 77 16.17 -24.55 3.75
C THR A 77 15.92 -23.05 3.78
N TYR A 78 14.66 -22.61 3.87
CA TYR A 78 14.32 -21.21 4.13
C TYR A 78 14.03 -20.97 5.59
N LYS A 79 14.17 -19.70 6.01
CA LYS A 79 13.71 -19.22 7.30
C LYS A 79 12.42 -18.42 7.06
N ALA A 80 11.32 -18.87 7.66
CA ALA A 80 10.06 -18.14 7.65
C ALA A 80 10.25 -16.70 8.15
N THR A 81 9.59 -15.75 7.51
CA THR A 81 9.53 -14.35 7.96
C THR A 81 8.53 -14.21 9.09
N THR A 82 8.74 -13.20 9.93
CA THR A 82 7.86 -12.85 11.06
C THR A 82 7.23 -11.48 10.84
N PHE A 83 6.24 -11.17 11.69
CA PHE A 83 5.63 -9.84 11.79
C PHE A 83 6.68 -8.73 11.96
N ASP A 84 7.64 -8.92 12.88
CA ASP A 84 8.71 -7.95 13.12
C ASP A 84 9.63 -7.78 11.91
N GLU A 85 9.97 -8.87 11.21
CA GLU A 85 10.80 -8.80 10.00
C GLU A 85 10.10 -8.04 8.87
N ILE A 86 8.78 -8.23 8.68
CA ILE A 86 8.02 -7.47 7.68
C ILE A 86 7.92 -6.00 8.07
N ASN A 87 7.65 -5.68 9.33
CA ASN A 87 7.65 -4.29 9.79
C ASN A 87 9.01 -3.61 9.62
N ALA A 88 10.10 -4.30 9.97
CA ALA A 88 11.45 -3.81 9.74
C ALA A 88 11.72 -3.59 8.24
N PHE A 89 11.29 -4.51 7.38
CA PHE A 89 11.42 -4.38 5.93
C PHE A 89 10.65 -3.16 5.38
N LEU A 90 9.40 -2.95 5.82
CA LEU A 90 8.61 -1.77 5.44
C LEU A 90 9.27 -0.47 5.92
N GLY A 91 9.72 -0.44 7.18
CA GLY A 91 10.43 0.70 7.76
C GLY A 91 11.73 1.04 7.02
N ILE A 92 12.52 0.02 6.65
CA ILE A 92 13.72 0.20 5.82
C ILE A 92 13.35 0.82 4.46
N ASN A 93 12.31 0.34 3.78
CA ASN A 93 11.89 0.90 2.48
C ASN A 93 11.44 2.37 2.60
N LEU A 94 10.73 2.73 3.67
CA LEU A 94 10.37 4.13 3.96
C LEU A 94 11.64 4.99 4.13
N LEU A 95 12.61 4.53 4.90
CA LEU A 95 13.88 5.23 5.11
C LEU A 95 14.69 5.37 3.82
N MET A 96 14.73 4.34 2.98
CA MET A 96 15.38 4.39 1.67
C MET A 96 14.69 5.39 0.72
N GLY A 97 13.38 5.62 0.89
CA GLY A 97 12.65 6.65 0.17
C GLY A 97 13.10 8.07 0.52
N ILE A 98 13.55 8.27 1.76
CA ILE A 98 14.06 9.55 2.30
C ILE A 98 15.55 9.70 1.98
N LYS A 99 16.39 8.74 2.37
CA LYS A 99 17.84 8.74 2.18
C LYS A 99 18.24 7.89 0.98
N ARG A 100 17.95 8.34 -0.24
CA ARG A 100 18.16 7.54 -1.46
C ARG A 100 19.64 7.36 -1.81
N LEU A 101 20.10 6.11 -1.92
CA LEU A 101 21.40 5.75 -2.49
C LEU A 101 21.25 5.14 -3.91
N PRO A 102 22.33 5.13 -4.73
CA PRO A 102 22.27 4.61 -6.11
C PRO A 102 21.83 3.14 -6.24
N SER A 103 22.05 2.34 -5.20
CA SER A 103 21.58 0.95 -5.12
C SER A 103 21.18 0.65 -3.68
N TYR A 104 20.15 -0.17 -3.48
CA TYR A 104 19.83 -0.68 -2.14
C TYR A 104 21.02 -1.45 -1.53
N LYS A 105 21.92 -2.01 -2.34
CA LYS A 105 23.09 -2.72 -1.81
C LYS A 105 24.05 -1.76 -1.10
N ASN A 106 24.06 -0.49 -1.47
CA ASN A 106 24.99 0.51 -0.97
C ASN A 106 24.81 0.79 0.53
N TYR A 107 23.59 0.69 1.07
CA TYR A 107 23.35 0.87 2.51
C TYR A 107 24.12 -0.14 3.38
N TRP A 108 24.43 -1.31 2.84
CA TRP A 108 25.23 -2.36 3.51
C TRP A 108 26.68 -2.43 3.02
N PHE A 109 27.08 -1.52 2.13
CA PHE A 109 28.44 -1.54 1.60
C PHE A 109 29.42 -1.03 2.65
N ASN A 110 30.68 -1.49 2.60
CA ASN A 110 31.69 -1.14 3.61
C ASN A 110 32.35 0.22 3.34
N ALA A 111 32.13 0.83 2.18
CA ALA A 111 32.71 2.13 1.87
C ALA A 111 32.02 3.23 2.71
N PRO A 112 32.77 4.05 3.48
CA PRO A 112 32.19 5.00 4.43
C PRO A 112 31.25 6.05 3.81
N ASP A 113 31.43 6.36 2.53
CA ASP A 113 30.63 7.31 1.76
C ASP A 113 29.27 6.76 1.32
N LEU A 114 29.09 5.43 1.35
CA LEU A 114 27.87 4.74 0.97
C LEU A 114 27.20 3.99 2.13
N HIS A 115 27.97 3.58 3.13
CA HIS A 115 27.49 2.81 4.27
C HIS A 115 26.41 3.55 5.08
N ASP A 116 25.36 2.84 5.47
CA ASP A 116 24.39 3.32 6.45
C ASP A 116 24.37 2.40 7.66
N SER A 117 24.95 2.85 8.77
CA SER A 117 25.06 2.06 10.00
C SER A 117 23.70 1.79 10.64
N TYR A 118 22.72 2.66 10.44
CA TYR A 118 21.38 2.49 11.00
C TYR A 118 20.63 1.40 10.22
N ILE A 119 20.47 1.56 8.90
CA ILE A 119 19.78 0.57 8.04
C ILE A 119 20.48 -0.79 8.12
N SER A 120 21.82 -0.81 8.05
CA SER A 120 22.56 -2.07 8.08
C SER A 120 22.46 -2.83 9.40
N SER A 121 22.18 -2.13 10.51
CA SER A 121 21.94 -2.74 11.83
C SER A 121 20.56 -3.38 11.97
N LEU A 122 19.55 -2.91 11.23
CA LEU A 122 18.16 -3.37 11.35
C LEU A 122 17.94 -4.76 10.72
N MET A 123 18.61 -5.05 9.61
CA MET A 123 18.47 -6.30 8.87
C MET A 123 19.70 -6.54 8.01
N SER A 124 20.14 -7.79 7.85
CA SER A 124 21.25 -8.09 6.92
C SER A 124 20.87 -7.85 5.46
N GLN A 125 21.83 -7.43 4.62
CA GLN A 125 21.64 -7.24 3.18
C GLN A 125 21.04 -8.48 2.50
N LYS A 126 21.52 -9.67 2.88
CA LYS A 126 21.04 -10.96 2.34
C LYS A 126 19.58 -11.20 2.69
N ARG A 127 19.16 -10.91 3.92
CA ARG A 127 17.77 -11.09 4.35
C ARG A 127 16.84 -10.05 3.72
N PHE A 128 17.27 -8.78 3.64
CA PHE A 128 16.53 -7.75 2.93
C PHE A 128 16.33 -8.12 1.46
N GLY A 129 17.39 -8.54 0.77
CA GLY A 129 17.31 -8.99 -0.62
C GLY A 129 16.44 -10.24 -0.80
N TRP A 130 16.42 -11.15 0.18
CA TRP A 130 15.50 -12.29 0.17
C TRP A 130 14.05 -11.82 0.25
N LEU A 131 13.70 -10.96 1.23
CA LEU A 131 12.34 -10.42 1.35
C LEU A 131 11.92 -9.63 0.11
N LEU A 132 12.81 -8.80 -0.44
CA LEU A 132 12.56 -8.05 -1.66
C LEU A 132 12.13 -8.94 -2.84
N GLY A 133 12.69 -10.14 -2.94
CA GLY A 133 12.36 -11.11 -3.99
C GLY A 133 11.21 -12.09 -3.67
N HIS A 134 10.76 -12.15 -2.40
CA HIS A 134 9.78 -13.15 -1.96
C HIS A 134 8.50 -12.53 -1.38
N LEU A 135 8.45 -11.20 -1.16
CA LEU A 135 7.26 -10.52 -0.65
C LEU A 135 6.05 -10.85 -1.54
N HIS A 136 5.04 -11.49 -0.95
CA HIS A 136 3.81 -11.90 -1.63
C HIS A 136 2.60 -11.50 -0.82
N ILE A 137 1.50 -11.23 -1.52
CA ILE A 137 0.25 -10.71 -0.96
C ILE A 137 -0.94 -11.60 -1.34
N ASN A 138 -0.73 -12.63 -2.17
CA ASN A 138 -1.77 -13.54 -2.60
C ASN A 138 -1.23 -14.97 -2.82
N ASP A 139 -2.12 -15.95 -2.89
CA ASP A 139 -1.78 -17.35 -3.12
C ASP A 139 -1.72 -17.67 -4.63
N ASN A 140 -0.50 -17.82 -5.15
CA ASN A 140 -0.26 -18.12 -6.56
C ASN A 140 -0.93 -19.43 -7.04
N SER A 141 -1.21 -20.40 -6.15
CA SER A 141 -1.85 -21.67 -6.51
C SER A 141 -3.33 -21.53 -6.86
N THR A 142 -3.96 -20.43 -6.44
CA THR A 142 -5.38 -20.14 -6.68
C THR A 142 -5.61 -19.10 -7.78
N MET A 143 -4.53 -18.62 -8.41
CA MET A 143 -4.61 -17.65 -9.50
C MET A 143 -5.28 -18.30 -10.72
N PRO A 144 -6.40 -17.74 -11.23
CA PRO A 144 -7.03 -18.26 -12.43
C PRO A 144 -6.09 -18.25 -13.65
N ASN A 145 -6.30 -19.16 -14.59
CA ASN A 145 -5.55 -19.17 -15.84
C ASN A 145 -5.83 -17.91 -16.66
N ARG A 146 -4.82 -17.44 -17.41
CA ARG A 146 -4.92 -16.21 -18.22
C ARG A 146 -6.05 -16.20 -19.24
N ASP A 147 -6.45 -17.37 -19.72
CA ASP A 147 -7.53 -17.53 -20.71
C ASP A 147 -8.92 -17.66 -20.07
N SER A 148 -9.02 -17.58 -18.74
CA SER A 148 -10.29 -17.63 -18.01
C SER A 148 -10.90 -16.24 -17.87
N ASP A 149 -12.23 -16.15 -17.97
CA ASP A 149 -12.99 -14.93 -17.69
C ASP A 149 -12.81 -14.43 -16.23
N GLN A 150 -12.31 -15.28 -15.33
CA GLN A 150 -12.03 -14.94 -13.94
C GLN A 150 -10.61 -14.37 -13.73
N PHE A 151 -9.80 -14.26 -14.79
CA PHE A 151 -8.43 -13.78 -14.68
C PHE A 151 -8.38 -12.28 -14.41
N ASP A 152 -7.89 -11.93 -13.22
CA ASP A 152 -7.55 -10.57 -12.87
C ASP A 152 -6.05 -10.30 -13.11
N ARG A 153 -5.75 -9.29 -13.94
CA ARG A 153 -4.37 -8.83 -14.19
C ARG A 153 -3.70 -8.29 -12.93
N LEU A 154 -4.48 -7.76 -11.99
CA LEU A 154 -4.02 -7.21 -10.73
C LEU A 154 -4.00 -8.22 -9.59
N TYR A 155 -4.38 -9.48 -9.83
CA TYR A 155 -4.55 -10.53 -8.82
C TYR A 155 -3.47 -10.56 -7.72
N LYS A 156 -2.20 -10.41 -8.11
CA LYS A 156 -1.06 -10.45 -7.18
C LYS A 156 -1.01 -9.30 -6.18
N VAL A 157 -1.58 -8.16 -6.53
CA VAL A 157 -1.60 -6.92 -5.73
C VAL A 157 -3.01 -6.51 -5.30
N GLN A 158 -4.06 -7.15 -5.84
CA GLN A 158 -5.44 -6.81 -5.55
C GLN A 158 -5.76 -6.75 -4.05
N PRO A 159 -5.29 -7.68 -3.19
CA PRO A 159 -5.54 -7.57 -1.75
C PRO A 159 -4.94 -6.31 -1.11
N LEU A 160 -3.80 -5.82 -1.60
CA LEU A 160 -3.21 -4.55 -1.15
C LEU A 160 -4.07 -3.36 -1.60
N LEU A 161 -4.55 -3.38 -2.84
CA LEU A 161 -5.38 -2.31 -3.38
C LEU A 161 -6.71 -2.21 -2.61
N ASP A 162 -7.38 -3.34 -2.39
CA ASP A 162 -8.65 -3.41 -1.64
C ASP A 162 -8.49 -2.96 -0.19
N HIS A 163 -7.37 -3.35 0.44
CA HIS A 163 -7.04 -2.94 1.81
C HIS A 163 -6.80 -1.43 1.89
N LEU A 164 -5.93 -0.90 1.02
CA LEU A 164 -5.60 0.52 1.01
C LEU A 164 -6.81 1.38 0.63
N GLU A 165 -7.66 0.95 -0.30
CA GLU A 165 -8.88 1.67 -0.65
C GLU A 165 -9.77 1.89 0.59
N LYS A 166 -9.97 0.84 1.39
CA LYS A 166 -10.73 0.92 2.65
C LYS A 166 -10.03 1.84 3.66
N ALA A 167 -8.71 1.69 3.82
CA ALA A 167 -7.92 2.52 4.72
C ALA A 167 -8.02 4.02 4.35
N PHE A 168 -7.86 4.37 3.07
CA PHE A 168 -7.96 5.75 2.59
C PHE A 168 -9.35 6.35 2.83
N LYS A 169 -10.41 5.59 2.55
CA LYS A 169 -11.80 6.00 2.81
C LYS A 169 -12.07 6.30 4.28
N ASN A 170 -11.40 5.57 5.18
CA ASN A 170 -11.54 5.76 6.62
C ASN A 170 -10.60 6.84 7.18
N ALA A 171 -9.49 7.14 6.51
CA ALA A 171 -8.48 8.07 7.00
C ALA A 171 -8.74 9.54 6.62
N LEU A 172 -9.54 9.81 5.58
CA LEU A 172 -9.80 11.16 5.09
C LEU A 172 -11.22 11.32 4.56
N LEU A 173 -11.91 12.35 5.04
CA LEU A 173 -13.20 12.77 4.52
C LEU A 173 -12.98 13.73 3.33
N PRO A 174 -13.45 13.37 2.12
CA PRO A 174 -13.24 14.17 0.93
C PRO A 174 -13.96 15.52 1.03
N SER A 175 -13.37 16.56 0.45
CA SER A 175 -14.02 17.86 0.30
C SER A 175 -14.88 17.91 -0.97
N GLU A 176 -15.72 18.94 -1.09
CA GLU A 176 -16.48 19.23 -2.31
C GLU A 176 -15.59 19.39 -3.55
N VAL A 177 -14.38 19.93 -3.34
CA VAL A 177 -13.43 20.21 -4.42
C VAL A 177 -12.41 19.08 -4.48
N LEU A 178 -12.45 18.29 -5.55
CA LEU A 178 -11.53 17.20 -5.82
C LEU A 178 -10.78 17.42 -7.13
N ALA A 179 -9.52 17.02 -7.14
CA ALA A 179 -8.72 16.93 -8.36
C ALA A 179 -8.57 15.45 -8.74
N LEU A 180 -8.91 15.12 -9.98
CA LEU A 180 -8.72 13.80 -10.55
C LEU A 180 -7.65 13.90 -11.63
N ASP A 181 -6.59 13.13 -11.46
CA ASP A 181 -5.48 13.05 -12.41
C ASP A 181 -4.93 11.62 -12.43
N GLU A 182 -4.27 11.28 -13.52
CA GLU A 182 -3.62 9.98 -13.69
C GLU A 182 -2.17 10.07 -13.21
N SER A 183 -1.73 9.08 -12.44
CA SER A 183 -0.33 8.95 -12.03
C SER A 183 0.31 7.73 -12.70
N MET A 184 1.49 7.93 -13.29
CA MET A 184 2.26 6.85 -13.88
C MET A 184 3.37 6.38 -12.94
N ILE A 185 3.35 5.09 -12.62
CA ILE A 185 4.45 4.42 -11.92
C ILE A 185 5.41 3.89 -12.97
N LYS A 186 6.63 4.44 -13.01
CA LYS A 186 7.67 3.95 -13.91
C LYS A 186 8.08 2.53 -13.51
N PHE A 187 8.01 1.61 -14.47
CA PHE A 187 8.46 0.22 -14.35
C PHE A 187 9.81 0.02 -15.05
#